data_AF-A0A0F6QU72-F1
#
_entry.id   AF-A0A0F6QU72-F1
#
_cell.length_a   1.000
_cell.length_b   1.000
_cell.length_c   1.000
_cell.angle_alpha   90.00
_cell.angle_beta   90.00
_cell.angle_gamma   90.00
#
_symmetry.space_group_name_H-M   'P 1'
#
loop_
_entity.id
_entity.type
_entity.pdbx_description
1 polymer ?
#
loop_
_entity_poly.entity_id
_entity_poly.type
_entity_poly.pdbx_seq_one_letter_code
_entity_poly.pdbx_strand_id
1 'polypeptide(L)'
;MRTALVLLFVLAIAAIPGTILPQRSLNQGNVADYIANNGRLAEIYDQLQLFDVFESTWFNSIFILLTISLVGCILPRSWDHYKAMKTPPTRAPKSLARLPLHATGMIDKPISEVTAHAYRRLKRWKVAEYGAVANFRRRAVTTQFSSSDARCGSAFSGSLEHPADDHRVRVRVPVGKHRALAFP
;
A
#
# COMPACT_ATOMS: atom_id res chain seq x y z
N MET A 1 10.84 -9.41 1.81
CA MET A 1 10.67 -9.21 0.36
C MET A 1 11.86 -9.74 -0.43
N ARG A 2 13.11 -9.33 -0.15
CA ARG A 2 14.29 -9.69 -0.95
C ARG A 2 14.56 -11.21 -1.02
N THR A 3 14.43 -11.92 0.10
CA THR A 3 14.70 -13.37 0.18
C THR A 3 13.69 -14.21 -0.61
N ALA A 4 12.40 -13.84 -0.58
CA ALA A 4 11.35 -14.56 -1.30
C ALA A 4 11.53 -14.49 -2.83
N LEU A 5 11.91 -13.33 -3.37
CA LEU A 5 12.17 -13.18 -4.80
C LEU A 5 13.37 -14.04 -5.24
N VAL A 6 14.44 -14.07 -4.44
CA VAL A 6 15.62 -14.91 -4.72
C VAL A 6 15.23 -16.39 -4.75
N LEU A 7 14.46 -16.88 -3.77
CA LEU A 7 13.98 -18.26 -3.76
C LEU A 7 13.09 -18.58 -4.97
N LEU A 8 12.29 -17.62 -5.44
CA LEU A 8 11.45 -17.79 -6.63
C LEU A 8 12.30 -17.95 -7.90
N PHE A 9 13.36 -17.16 -8.06
CA PHE A 9 14.30 -17.32 -9.17
C PHE A 9 15.06 -18.65 -9.11
N VAL A 10 15.49 -19.07 -7.92
CA VAL A 10 16.17 -20.36 -7.72
C VAL A 10 15.23 -21.52 -8.09
N LEU A 11 13.97 -21.48 -7.64
CA LEU A 11 12.97 -22.48 -7.98
C LEU A 11 12.69 -22.51 -9.50
N ALA A 12 12.62 -21.34 -10.14
CA ALA A 12 12.40 -21.24 -11.59
C ALA A 12 13.54 -21.92 -12.37
N ILE A 13 14.80 -21.68 -12.00
CA ILE A 13 15.96 -22.35 -12.62
C ILE A 13 15.92 -23.86 -12.37
N ALA A 14 15.57 -24.29 -11.16
CA ALA A 14 15.45 -25.70 -10.81
C ALA A 14 14.34 -26.44 -11.60
N ALA A 15 13.29 -25.75 -12.03
CA ALA A 15 12.19 -26.34 -12.79
C ALA A 15 12.52 -26.56 -14.29
N ILE A 16 13.47 -25.82 -14.86
CA ILE A 16 13.86 -25.92 -16.28
C ILE A 16 14.22 -27.36 -16.68
N PRO A 17 15.14 -28.07 -16.00
CA PRO A 17 15.52 -29.43 -16.41
C PRO A 17 14.35 -30.42 -16.39
N GLY A 18 13.40 -30.25 -15.47
CA GLY A 18 12.20 -31.09 -15.39
C GLY A 18 11.25 -30.97 -16.59
N THR A 19 11.39 -29.91 -17.41
CA THR A 19 10.60 -29.72 -18.64
C THR A 19 11.28 -30.28 -19.90
N ILE A 20 12.59 -30.55 -19.85
CA ILE A 20 13.39 -30.98 -21.01
C ILE A 20 13.59 -32.50 -21.02
N LEU A 21 13.72 -33.11 -19.84
CA LEU A 21 13.99 -34.55 -19.71
C LEU A 21 12.69 -35.37 -19.61
N PRO A 22 12.66 -36.60 -20.14
CA PRO A 22 11.53 -37.51 -19.96
C PRO A 22 11.34 -37.83 -18.48
N GLN A 23 10.13 -37.60 -17.97
CA GLN A 23 9.75 -37.86 -16.58
C GLN A 23 9.28 -39.31 -16.40
N ARG A 24 9.81 -40.03 -15.39
CA ARG A 24 9.37 -41.41 -15.12
C ARG A 24 7.90 -41.48 -14.70
N SER A 25 7.40 -40.41 -14.09
CA SER A 25 5.97 -40.26 -13.73
C SER A 25 5.03 -40.25 -14.94
N LEU A 26 5.52 -39.87 -16.14
CA LEU A 26 4.70 -39.80 -17.36
C LEU A 26 4.90 -41.02 -18.27
N ASN A 27 6.13 -41.50 -18.43
CA ASN A 27 6.41 -42.70 -19.22
C ASN A 27 7.75 -43.34 -18.82
N GLN A 28 7.70 -44.47 -18.10
CA GLN A 28 8.88 -45.21 -17.66
C GLN A 28 9.66 -45.82 -18.84
N GLY A 29 8.99 -46.17 -19.94
CA GLY A 29 9.62 -46.74 -21.14
C GLY A 29 10.57 -45.75 -21.82
N ASN A 30 10.14 -44.50 -21.99
CA ASN A 30 10.98 -43.45 -22.59
C ASN A 30 12.25 -43.16 -21.77
N VAL A 31 12.19 -43.34 -20.45
CA VAL A 31 13.36 -43.17 -19.57
C VAL A 31 14.29 -44.36 -19.68
N ALA A 32 13.77 -45.59 -19.74
CA ALA A 32 14.57 -46.80 -19.96
C ALA A 32 15.31 -46.75 -21.32
N ASP A 33 14.63 -46.30 -22.38
CA ASP A 33 15.22 -46.12 -23.70
C ASP A 33 16.31 -45.03 -23.70
N TYR A 34 16.09 -43.94 -22.95
CA TYR A 34 17.10 -42.88 -22.80
C TYR A 34 18.35 -43.36 -22.04
N ILE A 35 18.16 -44.17 -20.98
CA ILE A 35 19.25 -44.78 -20.23
C ILE A 35 20.03 -45.77 -21.10
N ALA A 36 19.33 -46.60 -21.90
CA ALA A 36 19.96 -47.54 -22.81
C ALA A 36 20.82 -46.84 -23.89
N ASN A 37 20.39 -45.67 -24.36
CA ASN A 37 21.09 -44.95 -25.43
C ASN A 37 22.24 -44.06 -24.93
N ASN A 38 22.15 -43.47 -23.73
CA ASN A 38 23.10 -42.45 -23.24
C ASN A 38 23.86 -42.83 -21.96
N GLY A 39 23.66 -44.04 -21.42
CA GLY A 39 24.45 -44.69 -20.35
C GLY A 39 25.03 -43.75 -19.29
N ARG A 40 26.30 -43.36 -19.47
CA ARG A 40 27.07 -42.57 -18.51
C ARG A 40 26.48 -41.19 -18.20
N LEU A 41 25.82 -40.53 -19.15
CA LEU A 41 25.11 -39.26 -18.89
C LEU A 41 23.80 -39.50 -18.13
N ALA A 42 23.11 -40.58 -18.45
CA ALA A 42 21.85 -40.93 -17.80
C ALA A 42 22.08 -41.30 -16.32
N GLU A 43 23.18 -41.98 -15.98
CA GLU A 43 23.54 -42.31 -14.61
C GLU A 43 23.78 -41.06 -13.74
N ILE A 44 24.43 -40.02 -14.30
CA ILE A 44 24.61 -38.73 -13.62
C ILE A 44 23.28 -38.04 -13.39
N TYR A 45 22.39 -38.05 -14.39
CA TYR A 45 21.05 -37.45 -14.27
C TYR A 45 20.17 -38.20 -13.28
N ASP A 46 20.32 -39.51 -13.14
CA ASP A 46 19.61 -40.32 -12.15
C ASP A 46 20.10 -40.03 -10.72
N GLN A 47 21.41 -39.83 -10.53
CA GLN A 47 21.97 -39.42 -9.22
C GLN A 47 21.52 -38.02 -8.79
N LEU A 48 21.34 -37.11 -9.75
CA LEU A 48 20.77 -35.78 -9.50
C LEU A 48 19.22 -35.81 -9.40
N GLN A 49 18.58 -36.98 -9.53
CA GLN A 49 17.12 -37.16 -9.62
C GLN A 49 16.45 -36.27 -10.70
N LEU A 50 17.12 -36.03 -11.83
CA LEU A 50 16.58 -35.19 -12.92
C LEU A 50 15.47 -35.88 -13.74
N PHE A 51 15.35 -37.21 -13.67
CA PHE A 51 14.21 -37.94 -14.25
C PHE A 51 12.95 -37.88 -13.37
N ASP A 52 13.12 -37.48 -12.10
CA ASP A 52 12.10 -37.45 -11.04
C ASP A 52 12.12 -36.10 -10.29
N VAL A 53 12.41 -34.99 -10.98
CA VAL A 53 12.57 -33.64 -10.38
C VAL A 53 11.44 -33.26 -9.43
N PHE A 54 10.18 -33.56 -9.78
CA PHE A 54 9.01 -33.19 -8.97
C PHE A 54 8.88 -33.99 -7.66
N GLU A 55 9.36 -35.23 -7.63
CA GLU A 55 9.38 -36.06 -6.42
C GLU A 55 10.71 -35.96 -5.65
N SER A 56 11.72 -35.31 -6.24
CA SER A 56 13.04 -35.21 -5.64
C SER A 56 13.04 -34.45 -4.31
N THR A 57 13.82 -35.00 -3.37
CA THR A 57 13.95 -34.44 -2.01
C THR A 57 14.59 -33.05 -2.00
N TRP A 58 15.57 -32.78 -2.88
CA TRP A 58 16.23 -31.47 -2.95
C TRP A 58 15.30 -30.39 -3.52
N PHE A 59 14.50 -30.72 -4.55
CA PHE A 59 13.52 -29.80 -5.14
C PHE A 59 12.41 -29.45 -4.15
N ASN A 60 11.85 -30.48 -3.49
CA ASN A 60 10.82 -30.30 -2.47
C ASN A 60 11.32 -29.47 -1.27
N SER A 61 12.59 -29.63 -0.88
CA SER A 61 13.20 -28.80 0.17
C SER A 61 13.17 -27.31 -0.18
N ILE A 62 13.53 -26.94 -1.41
CA ILE A 62 13.51 -25.54 -1.89
C ILE A 62 12.08 -25.03 -1.95
N PHE A 63 11.15 -25.82 -2.48
CA PHE A 63 9.73 -25.46 -2.58
C PHE A 63 9.10 -25.18 -1.21
N ILE A 64 9.39 -26.04 -0.22
CA ILE A 64 8.90 -25.85 1.16
C ILE A 64 9.54 -24.62 1.80
N LEU A 65 10.86 -24.42 1.66
CA LEU A 65 11.55 -23.21 2.14
C LEU A 65 10.95 -21.92 1.54
N LEU A 66 10.67 -21.93 0.24
CA LEU A 66 10.00 -20.84 -0.46
C LEU A 66 8.60 -20.61 0.09
N THR A 67 7.82 -21.68 0.26
CA THR A 67 6.44 -21.60 0.75
C THR A 67 6.39 -21.02 2.16
N ILE A 68 7.24 -21.51 3.06
CA ILE A 68 7.34 -21.00 4.42
C ILE A 68 7.79 -19.54 4.42
N SER A 69 8.79 -19.17 3.62
CA SER A 69 9.25 -17.78 3.50
C SER A 69 8.15 -16.85 2.97
N LEU A 70 7.36 -17.30 2.00
CA LEU A 70 6.27 -16.53 1.41
C LEU A 70 5.14 -16.34 2.42
N VAL A 71 4.68 -17.43 3.03
CA VAL A 71 3.63 -17.41 4.07
C VAL A 71 4.07 -16.52 5.24
N GLY A 72 5.31 -16.69 5.71
CA GLY A 72 5.87 -15.89 6.79
C GLY A 72 5.93 -14.40 6.51
N CYS A 73 6.10 -13.98 5.25
CA CYS A 73 6.12 -12.55 4.90
C CYS A 73 4.74 -11.97 4.53
N ILE A 74 3.83 -12.78 3.99
CA ILE A 74 2.52 -12.30 3.52
C ILE A 74 1.53 -12.13 4.68
N LEU A 75 1.60 -12.99 5.69
CA LEU A 75 0.75 -12.91 6.88
C LEU A 75 0.91 -11.58 7.65
N PRO A 76 2.12 -11.18 8.11
CA PRO A 76 2.29 -9.94 8.86
C PRO A 76 1.96 -8.71 8.01
N ARG A 77 2.33 -8.73 6.72
CA ARG A 77 2.02 -7.63 5.80
C ARG A 77 0.51 -7.47 5.58
N SER A 78 -0.20 -8.58 5.39
CA SER A 78 -1.66 -8.56 5.23
C SER A 78 -2.35 -8.07 6.49
N TRP A 79 -1.82 -8.43 7.66
CA TRP A 79 -2.31 -7.94 8.94
C TRP A 79 -2.13 -6.43 9.12
N ASP A 80 -0.98 -5.88 8.72
CA ASP A 80 -0.75 -4.42 8.77
C ASP A 80 -1.69 -3.68 7.82
N HIS A 81 -1.92 -4.21 6.61
CA HIS A 81 -2.91 -3.65 5.68
C HIS A 81 -4.34 -3.76 6.24
N TYR A 82 -4.68 -4.85 6.91
CA TYR A 82 -5.96 -5.01 7.58
C TYR A 82 -6.15 -3.99 8.71
N LYS A 83 -5.13 -3.76 9.53
CA LYS A 83 -5.12 -2.70 10.54
C LYS A 83 -5.25 -1.31 9.91
N ALA A 84 -4.51 -1.02 8.84
CA ALA A 84 -4.58 0.24 8.12
C ALA A 84 -6.00 0.51 7.57
N MET A 85 -6.66 -0.52 7.01
CA MET A 85 -8.05 -0.41 6.56
C MET A 85 -9.02 -0.11 7.71
N LYS A 86 -8.75 -0.60 8.92
CA LYS A 86 -9.57 -0.30 10.11
C LYS A 86 -9.25 1.05 10.75
N THR A 87 -8.09 1.62 10.50
CA THR A 87 -7.63 2.87 11.14
C THR A 87 -8.59 4.03 10.83
N PRO A 88 -8.93 4.88 11.82
CA PRO A 88 -9.73 6.08 11.59
C PRO A 88 -8.99 7.04 10.63
N PRO A 89 -9.72 7.92 9.91
CA PRO A 89 -9.10 8.91 9.03
C PRO A 89 -8.13 9.76 9.85
N THR A 90 -6.99 10.11 9.24
CA THR A 90 -5.97 10.94 9.90
C THR A 90 -6.48 12.37 10.07
N ARG A 91 -5.93 13.07 11.06
CA ARG A 91 -6.31 14.45 11.35
C ARG A 91 -6.07 15.34 10.12
N ALA A 92 -7.08 16.12 9.76
CA ALA A 92 -6.98 17.08 8.66
C ALA A 92 -5.82 18.07 8.90
N PRO A 93 -5.06 18.45 7.85
CA PRO A 93 -3.96 19.39 7.97
C PRO A 93 -4.48 20.78 8.39
N LYS A 94 -3.67 21.52 9.17
CA LYS A 94 -4.03 22.85 9.69
C LYS A 94 -4.38 23.86 8.58
N SER A 95 -3.75 23.72 7.40
CA SER A 95 -4.09 24.48 6.21
C SER A 95 -4.60 23.54 5.12
N LEU A 96 -5.90 23.55 4.91
CA LEU A 96 -6.56 22.83 3.82
C LEU A 96 -6.20 23.40 2.43
N ALA A 97 -5.58 24.59 2.35
CA ALA A 97 -5.11 25.15 1.07
C ALA A 97 -3.95 24.33 0.45
N ARG A 98 -3.28 23.49 1.25
CA ARG A 98 -2.26 22.55 0.78
C ARG A 98 -2.84 21.32 0.07
N LEU A 99 -4.15 21.06 0.19
CA LEU A 99 -4.78 19.95 -0.49
C LEU A 99 -5.14 20.39 -1.92
N PRO A 100 -4.75 19.64 -2.96
CA PRO A 100 -5.06 19.99 -4.35
C PRO A 100 -6.58 20.01 -4.64
N LEU A 101 -7.38 19.42 -3.75
CA LEU A 101 -8.81 19.27 -3.89
C LEU A 101 -9.50 19.88 -2.66
N HIS A 102 -9.47 21.21 -2.56
CA HIS A 102 -10.17 21.97 -1.52
C HIS A 102 -11.09 23.01 -2.16
N ALA A 103 -12.24 23.26 -1.54
CA ALA A 103 -13.13 24.37 -1.91
C ALA A 103 -13.42 25.24 -0.69
N THR A 104 -13.55 26.54 -0.94
CA THR A 104 -13.96 27.55 0.04
C THR A 104 -15.19 28.27 -0.47
N GLY A 105 -16.19 28.44 0.38
CA GLY A 105 -17.39 29.23 0.09
C GLY A 105 -17.89 29.94 1.35
N MET A 106 -18.65 31.03 1.15
CA MET A 106 -19.43 31.68 2.20
C MET A 106 -20.84 31.09 2.17
N ILE A 107 -21.38 30.71 3.32
CA ILE A 107 -22.73 30.14 3.45
C ILE A 107 -23.49 30.93 4.50
N ASP A 108 -24.68 31.40 4.14
CA ASP A 108 -25.62 32.09 5.03
C ASP A 108 -26.45 31.07 5.85
N LYS A 109 -25.78 30.17 6.58
CA LYS A 109 -26.41 29.16 7.46
C LYS A 109 -25.61 28.94 8.73
N PRO A 110 -26.25 28.61 9.87
CA PRO A 110 -25.54 28.29 11.09
C PRO A 110 -24.65 27.05 10.92
N ILE A 111 -23.49 27.04 11.60
CA ILE A 111 -22.48 25.96 11.50
C ILE A 111 -23.07 24.56 11.78
N SER A 112 -24.05 24.47 12.69
CA SER A 112 -24.73 23.21 13.05
C SER A 112 -25.45 22.57 11.86
N GLU A 113 -26.14 23.37 11.05
CA GLU A 113 -26.85 22.90 9.85
C GLU A 113 -25.87 22.48 8.75
N VAL A 114 -24.77 23.22 8.59
CA VAL A 114 -23.74 22.89 7.60
C VAL A 114 -23.05 21.57 7.94
N THR A 115 -22.71 21.36 9.22
CA THR A 115 -22.11 20.10 9.69
C THR A 115 -23.08 18.92 9.52
N ALA A 116 -24.36 19.09 9.87
CA ALA A 116 -25.38 18.05 9.66
C ALA A 116 -25.59 17.71 8.17
N HIS A 117 -25.51 18.71 7.29
CA HIS A 117 -25.57 18.50 5.84
C HIS A 117 -24.31 17.77 5.32
N ALA A 118 -23.12 18.10 5.84
CA ALA A 118 -21.87 17.41 5.51
C ALA A 118 -21.90 15.93 5.92
N TYR A 119 -22.36 15.61 7.14
CA TYR A 119 -22.51 14.22 7.59
C TYR A 119 -23.49 13.42 6.73
N ARG A 120 -24.61 14.01 6.30
CA ARG A 120 -25.55 13.35 5.37
C ARG A 120 -24.90 13.02 4.03
N ARG A 121 -24.09 13.94 3.48
CA ARG A 121 -23.40 13.73 2.19
C ARG A 121 -22.25 12.72 2.31
N LEU A 122 -21.58 12.68 3.46
CA LEU A 122 -20.43 11.82 3.74
C LEU A 122 -20.80 10.51 4.44
N LYS A 123 -22.09 10.14 4.51
CA LYS A 123 -22.59 8.94 5.23
C LYS A 123 -21.87 7.63 4.87
N ARG A 124 -21.34 7.50 3.64
CA ARG A 124 -20.63 6.31 3.15
C ARG A 124 -19.12 6.32 3.45
N TRP A 125 -18.62 7.40 4.03
CA TRP A 125 -17.20 7.63 4.27
C TRP A 125 -16.91 7.57 5.77
N LYS A 126 -15.68 7.19 6.15
CA LYS A 126 -15.23 7.32 7.53
C LYS A 126 -15.02 8.81 7.83
N VAL A 127 -15.81 9.38 8.73
CA VAL A 127 -15.72 10.79 9.13
C VAL A 127 -15.18 10.86 10.56
N ALA A 128 -14.25 11.79 10.82
CA ALA A 128 -13.79 12.13 12.16
C ALA A 128 -13.82 13.66 12.33
N GLU A 129 -14.35 14.12 13.46
CA GLU A 129 -14.42 15.53 13.80
C GLU A 129 -13.27 15.91 14.74
N TYR A 130 -12.60 17.01 14.45
CA TYR A 130 -11.51 17.53 15.27
C TYR A 130 -11.86 18.96 15.69
N GLY A 131 -12.17 19.16 16.98
CA GLY A 131 -12.45 20.48 17.53
C GLY A 131 -11.26 21.44 17.42
N ALA A 132 -11.53 22.70 17.06
CA ALA A 132 -10.53 23.77 16.96
C ALA A 132 -10.04 24.30 18.32
N VAL A 133 -10.71 23.93 19.42
CA VAL A 133 -10.64 24.63 20.72
C VAL A 133 -9.33 24.43 21.51
N ALA A 134 -8.43 23.53 21.10
CA ALA A 134 -7.30 23.12 21.94
C ALA A 134 -5.95 23.82 21.66
N ASN A 135 -5.81 24.63 20.60
CA ASN A 135 -4.47 24.99 20.11
C ASN A 135 -4.13 26.49 20.06
N PHE A 136 -4.93 27.38 20.66
CA PHE A 136 -4.62 28.82 20.64
C PHE A 136 -3.65 29.27 21.77
N ARG A 137 -3.31 28.40 22.74
CA ARG A 137 -2.64 28.85 24.00
C ARG A 137 -1.17 28.42 24.18
N ARG A 138 -0.47 27.91 23.16
CA ARG A 138 1.01 27.75 23.21
C ARG A 138 1.58 28.14 21.85
N ARG A 139 1.83 29.43 21.66
CA ARG A 139 3.11 30.09 21.93
C ARG A 139 4.22 29.48 21.07
N ALA A 140 4.65 30.29 20.10
CA ALA A 140 5.96 30.31 19.48
C ALA A 140 6.95 29.28 20.04
N VAL A 141 7.09 28.15 19.35
CA VAL A 141 8.32 27.35 19.38
C VAL A 141 8.56 26.87 17.97
N THR A 142 9.55 27.51 17.35
CA THR A 142 10.28 27.08 16.17
C THR A 142 10.52 25.57 16.19
N THR A 143 10.05 24.87 15.17
CA THR A 143 10.69 23.63 14.73
C THR A 143 11.02 23.80 13.25
N GLN A 144 12.26 24.24 13.05
CA GLN A 144 12.99 24.12 11.79
C GLN A 144 12.99 22.64 11.36
N PHE A 145 12.75 22.40 10.08
CA PHE A 145 13.28 21.23 9.42
C PHE A 145 14.06 21.69 8.19
N SER A 146 15.33 21.31 8.18
CA SER A 146 16.32 21.66 7.19
C SER A 146 15.99 21.00 5.84
N SER A 147 15.84 21.80 4.79
CA SER A 147 16.26 21.38 3.46
C SER A 147 16.83 22.60 2.73
N SER A 148 18.11 22.46 2.38
CA SER A 148 18.85 23.27 1.44
C SER A 148 18.09 23.41 0.13
N ASP A 149 17.43 24.54 -0.09
CA ASP A 149 17.48 25.24 -1.36
C ASP A 149 16.92 26.66 -1.21
N ALA A 150 17.76 27.61 -1.59
CA ALA A 150 17.47 29.02 -1.56
C ALA A 150 16.47 29.41 -2.66
N ARG A 151 15.73 30.49 -2.37
CA ARG A 151 14.86 31.30 -3.26
C ARG A 151 13.41 30.85 -3.34
N CYS A 152 12.56 31.43 -2.50
CA CYS A 152 11.70 32.54 -2.94
C CYS A 152 10.95 33.10 -1.73
N GLY A 153 11.11 34.40 -1.47
CA GLY A 153 10.35 35.10 -0.45
C GLY A 153 8.95 35.43 -0.95
N SER A 154 8.00 35.52 -0.02
CA SER A 154 7.19 36.73 0.16
C SER A 154 6.28 36.52 1.36
N ALA A 155 6.35 37.49 2.27
CA ALA A 155 5.42 37.72 3.35
C ALA A 155 3.98 37.66 2.84
N PHE A 156 3.10 37.00 3.58
CA PHE A 156 1.66 37.27 3.50
C PHE A 156 1.19 37.65 4.90
N SER A 157 1.27 38.95 5.15
CA SER A 157 0.55 39.63 6.23
C SER A 157 -0.93 39.63 5.86
N GLY A 158 -1.75 39.03 6.71
CA GLY A 158 -3.19 38.98 6.53
C GLY A 158 -3.84 39.15 7.90
N SER A 159 -4.05 40.41 8.26
CA SER A 159 -4.82 40.84 9.42
C SER A 159 -6.24 40.23 9.34
N LEU A 160 -6.71 39.63 10.42
CA LEU A 160 -8.12 39.24 10.56
C LEU A 160 -8.80 40.33 11.38
N GLU A 161 -9.50 41.23 10.68
CA GLU A 161 -10.55 42.05 11.30
C GLU A 161 -11.61 41.12 11.91
N HIS A 162 -11.95 41.41 13.15
CA HIS A 162 -13.10 40.85 13.84
C HIS A 162 -14.34 41.54 13.27
N PRO A 163 -15.38 40.77 12.93
CA PRO A 163 -16.69 41.19 13.41
C PRO A 163 -17.41 39.99 14.02
N ALA A 164 -17.72 40.16 15.30
CA ALA A 164 -18.96 39.63 15.83
C ALA A 164 -20.11 40.13 14.94
N ASP A 165 -21.12 39.28 14.73
CA ASP A 165 -22.40 39.62 14.08
C ASP A 165 -22.53 39.44 12.54
N ASP A 166 -21.84 38.44 11.97
CA ASP A 166 -22.18 37.94 10.63
C ASP A 166 -22.49 36.43 10.71
N HIS A 167 -23.71 36.04 10.36
CA HIS A 167 -24.14 34.63 10.28
C HIS A 167 -23.40 33.85 9.17
N ARG A 168 -22.43 34.47 8.51
CA ARG A 168 -21.58 33.89 7.47
C ARG A 168 -20.41 33.12 8.05
N VAL A 169 -20.51 31.80 7.92
CA VAL A 169 -19.40 30.91 8.25
C VAL A 169 -18.57 30.63 7.01
N ARG A 170 -17.26 30.90 7.06
CA ARG A 170 -16.31 30.47 6.02
C ARG A 170 -16.03 28.98 6.19
N VAL A 171 -16.56 28.17 5.27
CA VAL A 171 -16.40 26.71 5.31
C VAL A 171 -15.37 26.28 4.27
N ARG A 172 -14.46 25.38 4.67
CA ARG A 172 -13.42 24.83 3.80
C ARG A 172 -13.50 23.30 3.82
N VAL A 173 -13.79 22.69 2.68
CA VAL A 173 -14.06 21.24 2.56
C VAL A 173 -13.11 20.61 1.54
N PRO A 174 -12.56 19.42 1.80
CA PRO A 174 -11.88 18.66 0.75
C PRO A 174 -12.92 18.19 -0.28
N VAL A 175 -12.74 18.57 -1.54
CA VAL A 175 -13.58 18.09 -2.66
C VAL A 175 -12.99 16.75 -3.11
N GLY A 176 -13.81 15.75 -3.44
CA GLY A 176 -13.34 14.48 -4.02
C GLY A 176 -13.29 14.55 -5.56
N LYS A 177 -12.57 13.62 -6.21
CA LYS A 177 -12.52 13.54 -7.69
C LYS A 177 -13.87 13.23 -8.35
N HIS A 178 -14.82 12.69 -7.59
CA HIS A 178 -16.18 12.44 -8.05
C HIS A 178 -17.16 13.36 -7.34
N ARG A 179 -17.79 14.21 -8.15
CA ARG A 179 -18.91 15.10 -7.84
C ARG A 179 -18.50 16.35 -7.08
N ALA A 180 -18.38 17.45 -7.83
CA ALA A 180 -18.42 18.81 -7.31
C ALA A 180 -19.56 18.91 -6.28
N LEU A 181 -19.19 19.22 -5.03
CA LEU A 181 -20.15 19.65 -4.04
C LEU A 181 -20.62 21.03 -4.51
N ALA A 182 -21.73 21.07 -5.24
CA ALA A 182 -22.48 22.30 -5.44
C ALA A 182 -22.88 22.79 -4.04
N PHE A 183 -22.24 23.86 -3.60
CA PHE A 183 -22.70 24.63 -2.45
C PHE A 183 -24.01 25.30 -2.86
N PRO A 184 -25.11 25.13 -2.08
CA PRO A 184 -26.26 26.01 -2.21
C PRO A 184 -25.93 27.40 -1.65
#